data_AF-A0A7Y6ZGT5-F1
#
_entry.id   AF-A0A7Y6ZGT5-F1
#
_cell.length_a   1.000
_cell.length_b   1.000
_cell.length_c   1.000
_cell.angle_alpha   90.00
_cell.angle_beta   90.00
_cell.angle_gamma   90.00
#
_symmetry.space_group_name_H-M   'P 1'
#
loop_
_entity.id
_entity.type
_entity.pdbx_description
1 polymer ?
#
loop_
_entity_poly.entity_id
_entity_poly.type
_entity_poly.pdbx_seq_one_letter_code
_entity_poly.pdbx_strand_id
1 'polypeptide(L)'
;MISFFRKIRQKLLQDLPAGKAGNRITRYLAYALGEIILVVLGILIALQINTWNEFRKSKTLENDYYCKLMEDVSLDILQIQNLIEQTQIRLQASNDLLSLLQKDSLDRPLIMEKNLESISLITYTYRPSMAAYEDLKSSGNLNILRDNDIKTMIVDYYSMIDGMLDVINTNADGAVQLFYKKDNYAAIQWQDMDFVKNNLDTSKVDLKKLESFHLTNREFVEKLTSDAVYYVGANSRILFLYESILPDIIQAKNELEKKCNSKSP
;
A
#
# COMPACT_ATOMS: atom_id res chain seq x y z
N MET A 1 16.75 45.65 -27.69
CA MET A 1 16.83 45.94 -26.24
C MET A 1 17.76 47.11 -25.90
N ILE A 2 18.95 47.24 -26.51
CA ILE A 2 19.91 48.32 -26.19
C ILE A 2 19.40 49.75 -26.49
N SER A 3 18.56 49.96 -27.52
CA SER A 3 18.10 51.31 -27.91
C SER A 3 17.10 51.95 -26.95
N PHE A 4 16.29 51.15 -26.25
CA PHE A 4 15.28 51.64 -25.30
C PHE A 4 15.95 52.12 -24.00
N PHE A 5 16.84 51.29 -23.43
CA PHE A 5 17.64 51.68 -22.27
C PHE A 5 18.62 52.81 -22.61
N ARG A 6 19.12 52.88 -23.86
CA ARG A 6 19.92 54.03 -24.33
C ARG A 6 19.11 55.33 -24.36
N LYS A 7 17.85 55.31 -24.78
CA LYS A 7 16.96 56.49 -24.78
C LYS A 7 16.61 56.95 -23.35
N ILE A 8 16.37 56.02 -22.44
CA ILE A 8 16.15 56.32 -21.01
C ILE A 8 17.41 56.96 -20.41
N ARG A 9 18.59 56.40 -20.70
CA ARG A 9 19.89 56.93 -20.29
C ARG A 9 20.15 58.34 -20.83
N GLN A 10 19.80 58.61 -22.09
CA GLN A 10 19.94 59.92 -22.72
C GLN A 10 18.97 60.97 -22.14
N LYS A 11 17.72 60.60 -21.85
CA LYS A 11 16.74 61.50 -21.21
C LYS A 11 17.12 61.88 -19.78
N LEU A 12 17.59 60.92 -18.98
CA LEU A 12 18.05 61.17 -17.61
C LEU A 12 19.29 62.10 -17.53
N LEU A 13 20.11 62.15 -18.60
CA LEU A 13 21.25 63.05 -18.70
C LEU A 13 20.87 64.47 -19.15
N GLN A 14 19.74 64.65 -19.85
CA GLN A 14 19.31 65.94 -20.38
C GLN A 14 18.42 66.74 -19.41
N ASP A 15 17.69 66.08 -18.50
CA ASP A 15 16.74 66.72 -17.57
C ASP A 15 17.35 67.19 -16.23
N LEU A 16 18.67 67.15 -16.04
CA LEU A 16 19.30 67.59 -14.78
C LEU A 16 19.59 69.10 -14.78
N PRO A 17 19.10 69.88 -13.79
CA PRO A 17 19.24 71.33 -13.78
C PRO A 17 20.70 71.76 -13.78
N ALA A 18 21.10 72.50 -14.80
CA ALA A 18 22.41 73.13 -14.88
C ALA A 18 22.44 74.38 -13.99
N GLY A 19 22.73 74.20 -12.70
CA GLY A 19 22.88 75.30 -11.75
C GLY A 19 23.89 75.02 -10.65
N LYS A 20 25.03 75.74 -10.69
CA LYS A 20 26.01 75.98 -9.61
C LYS A 20 26.66 74.74 -8.96
N ALA A 21 27.88 74.43 -9.40
CA ALA A 21 29.05 73.92 -8.67
C ALA A 21 28.88 73.13 -7.33
N GLY A 22 27.84 72.30 -7.20
CA GLY A 22 27.69 71.26 -6.18
C GLY A 22 27.83 69.90 -6.83
N ASN A 23 29.00 69.29 -6.61
CA ASN A 23 29.33 67.87 -6.76
C ASN A 23 28.99 67.18 -8.10
N ARG A 24 29.94 67.22 -9.05
CA ARG A 24 30.04 66.17 -10.10
C ARG A 24 29.98 64.77 -9.48
N ILE A 25 30.61 64.60 -8.31
CA ILE A 25 30.61 63.38 -7.51
C ILE A 25 29.19 62.89 -7.18
N THR A 26 28.27 63.78 -6.79
CA THR A 26 26.89 63.39 -6.42
C THR A 26 26.08 62.94 -7.63
N ARG A 27 26.34 63.49 -8.83
CA ARG A 27 25.73 63.00 -10.08
C ARG A 27 26.26 61.62 -10.48
N TYR A 28 27.57 61.39 -10.37
CA TYR A 28 28.16 60.08 -10.63
C TYR A 28 27.68 59.03 -9.62
N LEU A 29 27.51 59.41 -8.34
CA LEU A 29 26.94 58.54 -7.31
C LEU A 29 25.46 58.19 -7.57
N ALA A 30 24.62 59.17 -7.91
CA ALA A 30 23.21 58.92 -8.25
C ALA A 30 23.06 58.04 -9.50
N TYR A 31 23.93 58.24 -10.50
CA TYR A 31 23.98 57.41 -11.69
C TYR A 31 24.43 55.98 -11.40
N ALA A 32 25.52 55.80 -10.63
CA ALA A 32 26.01 54.49 -10.22
C ALA A 32 24.98 53.74 -9.35
N LEU A 33 24.27 54.45 -8.46
CA LEU A 33 23.18 53.87 -7.66
C LEU A 33 22.01 53.41 -8.55
N GLY A 34 21.63 54.21 -9.56
CA GLY A 34 20.61 53.82 -10.53
C GLY A 34 20.99 52.58 -11.35
N GLU A 35 22.27 52.44 -11.71
CA GLU A 35 22.80 51.28 -12.43
C GLU A 35 22.81 50.03 -11.53
N ILE A 36 23.20 50.15 -10.26
CA ILE A 36 23.09 49.08 -9.26
C ILE A 36 21.63 48.64 -9.10
N ILE A 37 20.68 49.58 -8.95
CA ILE A 37 19.26 49.27 -8.81
C ILE A 37 18.73 48.53 -10.05
N LEU A 38 19.11 48.97 -11.26
CA LEU A 38 18.72 48.29 -12.51
C LEU A 38 19.28 46.86 -12.60
N VAL A 39 20.54 46.65 -12.21
CA VAL A 39 21.15 45.32 -12.17
C VAL A 39 20.45 44.42 -11.14
N VAL A 40 20.19 44.94 -9.93
CA VAL A 40 19.48 44.21 -8.88
C VAL A 40 18.06 43.82 -9.33
N LEU A 41 17.31 44.73 -9.95
CA LEU A 41 15.99 44.42 -10.52
C LEU A 41 16.08 43.34 -11.60
N GLY A 42 17.10 43.39 -12.47
CA GLY A 42 17.34 42.36 -13.48
C GLY A 42 17.58 40.99 -12.86
N ILE A 43 18.41 40.91 -11.81
CA ILE A 43 18.68 39.66 -11.07
C ILE A 43 17.42 39.15 -10.37
N LEU A 44 16.66 40.02 -9.70
CA LEU A 44 15.44 39.64 -9.00
C LEU A 44 14.39 39.09 -9.96
N ILE A 45 14.19 39.73 -11.13
CA ILE A 45 13.26 39.24 -12.16
C ILE A 45 13.73 37.87 -12.69
N ALA A 46 15.03 37.70 -12.96
CA ALA A 46 15.58 36.42 -13.42
C ALA A 46 15.37 35.31 -12.38
N LEU A 47 15.65 35.59 -11.10
CA LEU A 47 15.39 34.66 -10.00
C LEU A 47 13.90 34.35 -9.85
N GLN A 48 13.03 35.33 -10.02
CA GLN A 48 11.59 35.15 -9.91
C GLN A 48 11.02 34.27 -11.03
N ILE A 49 11.47 34.47 -12.27
CA ILE A 49 11.11 33.61 -13.40
C ILE A 49 11.57 32.16 -13.15
N ASN A 50 12.81 31.98 -12.68
CA ASN A 50 13.32 30.65 -12.37
C ASN A 50 12.52 29.98 -11.24
N THR A 51 12.25 30.71 -10.15
CA THR A 51 11.47 30.23 -9.01
C THR A 51 10.04 29.85 -9.42
N TRP A 52 9.42 30.63 -10.30
CA TRP A 52 8.08 30.33 -10.80
C TRP A 52 8.06 29.06 -11.67
N ASN A 53 9.06 28.87 -12.53
CA ASN A 53 9.17 27.65 -13.34
C ASN A 53 9.40 26.41 -12.47
N GLU A 54 10.26 26.49 -11.45
CA GLU A 54 10.48 25.40 -10.50
C GLU A 54 9.24 25.09 -9.65
N PHE A 55 8.50 26.13 -9.20
CA PHE A 55 7.24 25.95 -8.51
C PHE A 55 6.20 25.23 -9.39
N ARG A 56 6.09 25.60 -10.67
CA ARG A 56 5.20 24.94 -11.64
C ARG A 56 5.55 23.46 -11.79
N LYS A 57 6.82 23.14 -12.05
CA LYS A 57 7.28 21.74 -12.17
C LYS A 57 7.00 20.93 -10.90
N SER A 58 7.29 21.51 -9.74
CA SER A 58 7.04 20.87 -8.44
C SER A 58 5.55 20.61 -8.21
N LYS A 59 4.66 21.51 -8.64
CA LYS A 59 3.21 21.32 -8.55
C LYS A 59 2.69 20.25 -9.52
N THR A 60 3.24 20.16 -10.73
CA THR A 60 2.94 19.06 -11.65
C THR A 60 3.33 17.72 -11.04
N LEU A 61 4.55 17.63 -10.51
CA LEU A 61 5.05 16.42 -9.88
C LEU A 61 4.23 16.02 -8.64
N GLU A 62 3.81 16.98 -7.82
CA GLU A 62 2.90 16.74 -6.69
C GLU A 62 1.57 16.13 -7.16
N ASN A 63 0.97 16.65 -8.22
CA ASN A 63 -0.27 16.11 -8.79
C ASN A 63 -0.09 14.69 -9.33
N ASP A 64 1.01 14.43 -10.03
CA ASP A 64 1.33 13.11 -10.56
C ASP A 64 1.45 12.08 -9.43
N TYR A 65 2.03 12.45 -8.28
CA TYR A 65 2.08 11.58 -7.10
C TYR A 65 0.69 11.31 -6.51
N TYR A 66 -0.19 12.32 -6.40
CA TYR A 66 -1.56 12.07 -5.93
C TYR A 66 -2.30 11.07 -6.83
N CYS A 67 -2.13 11.16 -8.15
CA CYS A 67 -2.74 10.21 -9.09
C CYS A 67 -2.15 8.80 -8.96
N LYS A 68 -0.83 8.67 -8.81
CA LYS A 68 -0.18 7.36 -8.60
C LYS A 68 -0.59 6.72 -7.28
N LEU A 69 -0.64 7.49 -6.19
CA LEU A 69 -1.10 7.02 -4.89
C LEU A 69 -2.58 6.60 -4.95
N MET A 70 -3.42 7.34 -5.66
CA MET A 70 -4.83 6.97 -5.89
C MET A 70 -4.94 5.63 -6.64
N GLU A 71 -4.08 5.39 -7.64
CA GLU A 71 -4.02 4.12 -8.37
C GLU A 71 -3.56 2.97 -7.46
N ASP A 72 -2.50 3.17 -6.69
CA ASP A 72 -2.01 2.22 -5.69
C ASP A 72 -3.12 1.81 -4.71
N VAL A 73 -3.78 2.79 -4.08
CA VAL A 73 -4.89 2.55 -3.14
C VAL A 73 -6.11 1.91 -3.83
N SER A 74 -6.32 2.17 -5.12
CA SER A 74 -7.41 1.53 -5.86
C SER A 74 -7.15 0.04 -6.09
N LEU A 75 -5.91 -0.35 -6.37
CA LEU A 75 -5.51 -1.76 -6.46
C LEU A 75 -5.61 -2.45 -5.10
N ASP A 76 -5.26 -1.75 -4.03
CA ASP A 76 -5.37 -2.25 -2.66
C ASP A 76 -6.81 -2.63 -2.30
N ILE A 77 -7.79 -1.77 -2.63
CA ILE A 77 -9.22 -2.04 -2.43
C ILE A 77 -9.64 -3.33 -3.13
N LEU A 78 -9.27 -3.50 -4.41
CA LEU A 78 -9.63 -4.69 -5.18
C LEU A 78 -9.02 -5.96 -4.56
N GLN A 79 -7.77 -5.89 -4.10
CA GLN A 79 -7.11 -7.02 -3.47
C GLN A 79 -7.79 -7.38 -2.14
N ILE A 80 -8.11 -6.40 -1.30
CA ILE A 80 -8.76 -6.63 -0.01
C ILE A 80 -10.16 -7.20 -0.20
N GLN A 81 -10.93 -6.72 -1.17
CA GLN A 81 -12.26 -7.27 -1.49
C GLN A 81 -12.18 -8.74 -1.88
N ASN A 82 -11.25 -9.10 -2.77
CA ASN A 82 -11.03 -10.51 -3.12
C ASN A 82 -10.60 -11.33 -1.89
N LEU A 83 -9.74 -10.79 -1.02
CA LEU A 83 -9.32 -11.48 0.21
C LEU A 83 -10.46 -11.67 1.21
N ILE A 84 -11.40 -10.73 1.30
CA ILE A 84 -12.63 -10.87 2.08
C ILE A 84 -13.44 -12.07 1.57
N GLU A 85 -13.70 -12.15 0.27
CA GLU A 85 -14.44 -13.26 -0.34
C GLU A 85 -13.76 -14.62 -0.08
N GLN A 86 -12.44 -14.70 -0.31
CA GLN A 86 -11.66 -15.91 -0.03
C GLN A 86 -11.71 -16.29 1.46
N THR A 87 -11.68 -15.30 2.36
CA THR A 87 -11.76 -15.55 3.80
C THR A 87 -13.14 -16.05 4.22
N GLN A 88 -14.21 -15.54 3.60
CA GLN A 88 -15.57 -16.03 3.82
C GLN A 88 -15.73 -17.48 3.37
N ILE A 89 -15.15 -17.86 2.23
CA ILE A 89 -15.13 -19.26 1.76
C ILE A 89 -14.42 -20.16 2.77
N ARG A 90 -13.24 -19.76 3.26
CA ARG A 90 -12.52 -20.52 4.31
C ARG A 90 -13.30 -20.62 5.62
N LEU A 91 -13.97 -19.55 6.02
CA LEU A 91 -14.79 -19.53 7.22
C LEU A 91 -15.99 -20.48 7.08
N GLN A 92 -16.62 -20.53 5.90
CA GLN A 92 -17.66 -21.50 5.60
C GLN A 92 -17.12 -22.93 5.68
N ALA A 93 -15.99 -23.23 5.04
CA ALA A 93 -15.36 -24.55 5.11
C ALA A 93 -15.00 -24.96 6.55
N SER A 94 -14.55 -24.00 7.37
CA SER A 94 -14.25 -24.23 8.79
C SER A 94 -15.51 -24.62 9.59
N ASN A 95 -16.65 -24.00 9.29
CA ASN A 95 -17.93 -24.35 9.90
C ASN A 95 -18.48 -25.69 9.39
N ASP A 96 -18.34 -25.96 8.09
CA ASP A 96 -18.72 -27.26 7.50
C ASP A 96 -17.91 -28.40 8.13
N LEU A 97 -16.61 -28.19 8.33
CA LEU A 97 -15.73 -29.12 9.04
C LEU A 97 -16.23 -29.40 10.46
N LEU A 98 -16.52 -28.34 11.25
CA LEU A 98 -17.06 -28.49 12.60
C LEU A 98 -18.38 -29.26 12.62
N SER A 99 -19.25 -29.00 11.63
CA SER A 99 -20.53 -29.69 11.48
C SER A 99 -20.34 -31.18 11.19
N LEU A 100 -19.40 -31.53 10.29
CA LEU A 100 -19.10 -32.92 9.94
C LEU A 100 -18.51 -33.71 11.12
N LEU A 101 -17.67 -33.08 11.93
CA LEU A 101 -17.06 -33.71 13.11
C LEU A 101 -18.05 -34.00 14.25
N GLN A 102 -19.24 -33.40 14.22
CA GLN A 102 -20.30 -33.60 15.21
C GLN A 102 -21.32 -34.69 14.79
N LYS A 103 -21.17 -35.29 13.62
CA LYS A 103 -22.06 -36.35 13.14
C LYS A 103 -21.68 -37.71 13.74
N ASP A 104 -22.68 -38.56 13.97
CA ASP A 104 -22.47 -39.94 14.44
C ASP A 104 -21.66 -40.79 13.43
N SER A 105 -21.88 -40.56 12.13
CA SER A 105 -21.13 -41.20 11.05
C SER A 105 -20.15 -40.22 10.41
N LEU A 106 -18.86 -40.57 10.41
CA LEU A 106 -17.79 -39.73 9.88
C LEU A 106 -17.49 -40.07 8.41
N ASP A 107 -17.62 -39.08 7.54
CA ASP A 107 -17.08 -39.11 6.18
C ASP A 107 -15.67 -38.50 6.21
N ARG A 108 -14.66 -39.33 6.45
CA ARG A 108 -13.28 -38.87 6.67
C ARG A 108 -12.66 -38.19 5.44
N PRO A 109 -12.84 -38.68 4.20
CA PRO A 109 -12.41 -37.96 3.00
C PRO A 109 -12.99 -36.54 2.92
N LEU A 110 -14.31 -36.39 3.11
CA LEU A 110 -14.94 -35.07 3.09
C LEU A 110 -14.47 -34.18 4.24
N ILE A 111 -14.27 -34.74 5.44
CA ILE A 111 -13.70 -34.02 6.58
C ILE A 111 -12.31 -33.49 6.24
N MET A 112 -11.46 -34.30 5.58
CA MET A 112 -10.11 -33.88 5.21
C MET A 112 -10.09 -32.85 4.09
N GLU A 113 -11.01 -32.94 3.13
CA GLU A 113 -11.25 -31.90 2.13
C GLU A 113 -11.59 -30.57 2.81
N LYS A 114 -12.58 -30.55 3.71
CA LYS A 114 -12.96 -29.32 4.44
C LYS A 114 -11.88 -28.81 5.39
N ASN A 115 -11.08 -29.69 5.97
CA ASN A 115 -9.89 -29.33 6.75
C ASN A 115 -8.87 -28.57 5.91
N LEU A 116 -8.54 -29.03 4.70
CA LEU A 116 -7.64 -28.31 3.80
C LEU A 116 -8.27 -27.01 3.29
N GLU A 117 -9.54 -27.02 2.89
CA GLU A 117 -10.24 -25.82 2.41
C GLU A 117 -10.28 -24.71 3.46
N SER A 118 -10.40 -25.06 4.75
CA SER A 118 -10.41 -24.11 5.89
C SER A 118 -9.15 -23.25 5.97
N ILE A 119 -8.04 -23.71 5.39
CA ILE A 119 -6.75 -23.02 5.37
C ILE A 119 -6.25 -22.69 3.95
N SER A 120 -7.09 -22.90 2.93
CA SER A 120 -6.68 -22.78 1.53
C SER A 120 -6.17 -21.37 1.22
N LEU A 121 -4.90 -21.28 0.80
CA LEU A 121 -4.21 -20.03 0.51
C LEU A 121 -4.28 -19.00 1.66
N ILE A 122 -4.43 -19.44 2.92
CA ILE A 122 -4.59 -18.52 4.06
C ILE A 122 -3.36 -17.61 4.27
N THR A 123 -2.17 -18.06 3.84
CA THR A 123 -0.90 -17.30 3.86
C THR A 123 -0.66 -16.43 2.63
N TYR A 124 -1.55 -16.48 1.62
CA TYR A 124 -1.55 -15.54 0.50
C TYR A 124 -2.26 -14.27 0.93
N THR A 125 -1.62 -13.56 1.86
CA THR A 125 -2.17 -12.37 2.52
C THR A 125 -2.01 -11.12 1.65
N TYR A 126 -2.64 -10.03 2.08
CA TYR A 126 -2.62 -8.74 1.42
C TYR A 126 -1.19 -8.24 1.15
N ARG A 127 -0.97 -7.67 -0.05
CA ARG A 127 0.34 -7.16 -0.51
C ARG A 127 0.14 -5.76 -1.08
N PRO A 128 0.28 -4.71 -0.25
CA PRO A 128 -0.04 -3.34 -0.64
C PRO A 128 0.75 -2.89 -1.87
N SER A 129 0.09 -2.18 -2.78
CA SER A 129 0.78 -1.43 -3.83
C SER A 129 1.45 -0.21 -3.18
N MET A 130 2.77 -0.26 -3.08
CA MET A 130 3.58 0.77 -2.42
C MET A 130 4.48 1.52 -3.40
N ALA A 131 4.27 1.38 -4.71
CA ALA A 131 5.20 1.89 -5.71
C ALA A 131 5.38 3.43 -5.59
N ALA A 132 4.30 4.18 -5.47
CA ALA A 132 4.37 5.63 -5.32
C ALA A 132 4.90 6.05 -3.94
N TYR A 133 4.50 5.34 -2.89
CA TYR A 133 4.92 5.63 -1.52
C TYR A 133 6.41 5.36 -1.30
N GLU A 134 6.93 4.24 -1.78
CA GLU A 134 8.35 3.90 -1.68
C GLU A 134 9.20 4.80 -2.57
N ASP A 135 8.71 5.24 -3.73
CA ASP A 135 9.39 6.28 -4.52
C ASP A 135 9.49 7.60 -3.73
N LEU A 136 8.39 8.08 -3.12
CA LEU A 136 8.39 9.29 -2.28
C LEU A 136 9.35 9.18 -1.08
N LYS A 137 9.38 8.02 -0.43
CA LYS A 137 10.21 7.74 0.74
C LYS A 137 11.69 7.63 0.38
N SER A 138 12.03 6.87 -0.65
CA SER A 138 13.42 6.61 -1.06
C SER A 138 14.10 7.80 -1.73
N SER A 139 13.35 8.62 -2.47
CA SER A 139 13.86 9.83 -3.12
C SER A 139 13.95 11.05 -2.18
N GLY A 140 13.47 10.94 -0.94
CA GLY A 140 13.36 12.08 -0.02
C GLY A 140 12.31 13.12 -0.44
N ASN A 141 11.46 12.76 -1.41
CA ASN A 141 10.46 13.64 -2.01
C ASN A 141 9.15 13.70 -1.24
N LEU A 142 9.06 13.15 -0.03
CA LEU A 142 7.84 13.28 0.78
C LEU A 142 7.44 14.76 0.99
N ASN A 143 8.41 15.69 0.95
CA ASN A 143 8.18 17.13 1.02
C ASN A 143 7.50 17.74 -0.23
N ILE A 144 7.40 17.00 -1.34
CA ILE A 144 6.66 17.41 -2.53
C ILE A 144 5.16 17.50 -2.24
N LEU A 145 4.65 16.63 -1.37
CA LEU A 145 3.26 16.71 -0.90
C LEU A 145 3.14 17.90 0.05
N ARG A 146 2.49 18.98 -0.40
CA ARG A 146 2.33 20.22 0.38
C ARG A 146 1.13 20.15 1.32
N ASP A 147 0.14 19.33 0.98
CA ASP A 147 -0.98 19.05 1.85
C ASP A 147 -0.54 18.11 2.97
N ASN A 148 -0.40 18.69 4.17
CA ASN A 148 0.05 17.94 5.34
C ASN A 148 -1.00 16.92 5.82
N ASP A 149 -2.28 17.17 5.56
CA ASP A 149 -3.35 16.25 5.97
C ASP A 149 -3.29 14.99 5.10
N ILE A 150 -3.15 15.14 3.77
CA ILE A 150 -2.96 14.01 2.86
C ILE A 150 -1.66 13.26 3.14
N LYS A 151 -0.57 13.99 3.41
CA LYS A 151 0.72 13.37 3.76
C LYS A 151 0.60 12.50 5.01
N THR A 152 -0.01 13.03 6.07
CA THR A 152 -0.21 12.30 7.33
C THR A 152 -1.10 11.09 7.11
N MET A 153 -2.22 11.27 6.39
CA MET A 153 -3.14 10.18 6.03
C MET A 153 -2.43 9.03 5.30
N ILE A 154 -1.56 9.31 4.33
CA ILE A 154 -0.82 8.27 3.59
C ILE A 154 0.17 7.55 4.50
N VAL A 155 0.92 8.28 5.32
CA VAL A 155 1.91 7.70 6.25
C VAL A 155 1.21 6.80 7.28
N ASP A 156 0.09 7.28 7.83
CA ASP A 156 -0.72 6.53 8.80
C ASP A 156 -1.34 5.30 8.16
N TYR A 157 -1.86 5.42 6.93
CA TYR A 157 -2.39 4.30 6.15
C TYR A 157 -1.37 3.17 6.01
N TYR A 158 -0.18 3.46 5.47
CA TYR A 158 0.82 2.40 5.25
C TYR A 158 1.39 1.84 6.56
N SER A 159 1.45 2.65 7.63
CA SER A 159 1.86 2.18 8.96
C SER A 159 0.81 1.26 9.59
N MET A 160 -0.47 1.60 9.46
CA MET A 160 -1.58 0.76 9.93
C MET A 160 -1.64 -0.57 9.19
N ILE A 161 -1.45 -0.54 7.86
CA ILE A 161 -1.42 -1.74 7.01
C ILE A 161 -0.31 -2.69 7.46
N ASP A 162 0.89 -2.18 7.73
CA ASP A 162 2.04 -2.98 8.18
C ASP A 162 1.71 -3.73 9.49
N GLY A 163 1.22 -3.01 10.50
CA GLY A 163 0.83 -3.62 11.78
C GLY A 163 -0.35 -4.59 11.66
N MET A 164 -1.31 -4.32 10.77
CA MET A 164 -2.42 -5.23 10.49
C MET A 164 -1.92 -6.53 9.84
N LEU A 165 -0.97 -6.44 8.90
CA LEU A 165 -0.38 -7.59 8.22
C LEU A 165 0.35 -8.52 9.18
N ASP A 166 1.08 -7.99 10.16
CA ASP A 166 1.73 -8.80 11.20
C ASP A 166 0.73 -9.69 11.94
N VAL A 167 -0.43 -9.12 12.30
CA VAL A 167 -1.49 -9.86 12.96
C VAL A 167 -2.08 -10.91 12.02
N ILE A 168 -2.40 -10.55 10.77
CA ILE A 168 -2.97 -11.48 9.78
C ILE A 168 -2.02 -12.66 9.55
N ASN A 169 -0.73 -12.37 9.32
CA ASN A 169 0.30 -13.38 9.09
C ASN A 169 0.43 -14.32 10.29
N THR A 170 0.42 -13.78 11.52
CA THR A 170 0.46 -14.62 12.74
C THR A 170 -0.72 -15.60 12.82
N ASN A 171 -1.94 -15.15 12.48
CA ASN A 171 -3.12 -16.02 12.49
C ASN A 171 -3.05 -17.08 11.39
N ALA A 172 -2.66 -16.67 10.17
CA ALA A 172 -2.51 -17.55 9.01
C ALA A 172 -1.44 -18.62 9.24
N ASP A 173 -0.27 -18.22 9.75
CA ASP A 173 0.83 -19.12 10.05
C ASP A 173 0.44 -20.12 11.14
N GLY A 174 -0.25 -19.67 12.20
CA GLY A 174 -0.76 -20.58 13.22
C GLY A 174 -1.71 -21.64 12.66
N ALA A 175 -2.60 -21.27 11.72
CA ALA A 175 -3.51 -22.21 11.09
C ALA A 175 -2.77 -23.25 10.22
N VAL A 176 -1.81 -22.77 9.41
CA VAL A 176 -0.95 -23.63 8.58
C VAL A 176 -0.11 -24.56 9.44
N GLN A 177 0.44 -24.07 10.57
CA GLN A 177 1.22 -24.88 11.50
C GLN A 177 0.39 -25.99 12.12
N LEU A 178 -0.85 -25.74 12.54
CA LEU A 178 -1.74 -26.78 13.05
C LEU A 178 -1.95 -27.89 12.01
N PHE A 179 -2.11 -27.51 10.74
CA PHE A 179 -2.36 -28.46 9.67
C PHE A 179 -1.13 -29.28 9.26
N TYR A 180 0.04 -28.65 9.08
CA TYR A 180 1.25 -29.32 8.60
C TYR A 180 2.17 -29.85 9.72
N LYS A 181 1.99 -29.44 10.96
CA LYS A 181 2.79 -29.99 12.06
C LYS A 181 2.09 -31.22 12.68
N LYS A 182 1.88 -32.24 11.86
CA LYS A 182 1.27 -33.51 12.27
C LYS A 182 2.34 -34.57 12.53
N ASP A 183 2.19 -35.28 13.64
CA ASP A 183 3.12 -36.36 14.03
C ASP A 183 3.09 -37.54 13.05
N ASN A 184 1.91 -37.79 12.45
CA ASN A 184 1.71 -38.86 11.48
C ASN A 184 0.62 -38.46 10.47
N TYR A 185 1.03 -38.19 9.23
CA TYR A 185 0.15 -37.83 8.13
C TYR A 185 -0.71 -39.00 7.63
N ALA A 186 -0.21 -40.24 7.73
CA ALA A 186 -0.99 -41.42 7.37
C ALA A 186 -2.17 -41.63 8.32
N ALA A 187 -1.96 -41.32 9.61
CA ALA A 187 -2.97 -41.44 10.66
C ALA A 187 -4.16 -40.49 10.50
N ILE A 188 -3.96 -39.35 9.83
CA ILE A 188 -5.01 -38.40 9.47
C ILE A 188 -5.50 -38.57 8.04
N GLN A 189 -5.11 -39.65 7.35
CA GLN A 189 -5.60 -40.00 6.01
C GLN A 189 -5.27 -38.95 4.94
N TRP A 190 -4.11 -38.28 5.07
CA TRP A 190 -3.63 -37.34 4.06
C TRP A 190 -3.50 -37.97 2.67
N GLN A 191 -3.07 -39.22 2.63
CA GLN A 191 -2.92 -40.03 1.43
C GLN A 191 -4.23 -40.29 0.68
N ASP A 192 -5.37 -40.17 1.36
CA ASP A 192 -6.67 -40.47 0.78
C ASP A 192 -7.29 -39.26 0.08
N MET A 193 -6.71 -38.06 0.24
CA MET A 193 -7.11 -36.87 -0.49
C MET A 193 -6.82 -37.04 -1.99
N ASP A 194 -7.77 -36.64 -2.85
CA ASP A 194 -7.70 -36.88 -4.29
C ASP A 194 -6.37 -36.43 -4.93
N PHE A 195 -5.88 -35.23 -4.60
CA PHE A 195 -4.63 -34.74 -5.18
C PHE A 195 -3.38 -35.49 -4.68
N VAL A 196 -3.42 -36.12 -3.50
CA VAL A 196 -2.31 -36.96 -3.02
C VAL A 196 -2.45 -38.35 -3.63
N LYS A 197 -3.63 -38.94 -3.50
CA LYS A 197 -3.98 -40.28 -3.99
C LYS A 197 -3.69 -40.45 -5.47
N ASN A 198 -4.09 -39.46 -6.30
CA ASN A 198 -3.87 -39.48 -7.75
C ASN A 198 -2.38 -39.37 -8.14
N ASN A 199 -1.50 -38.98 -7.22
CA ASN A 199 -0.07 -38.85 -7.43
C ASN A 199 0.76 -39.96 -6.74
N LEU A 200 0.10 -40.94 -6.08
CA LEU A 200 0.79 -42.10 -5.53
C LEU A 200 1.08 -43.13 -6.63
N ASP A 201 2.36 -43.51 -6.78
CA ASP A 201 2.77 -44.59 -7.68
C ASP A 201 2.38 -45.94 -7.09
N THR A 202 1.22 -46.46 -7.48
CA THR A 202 0.65 -47.72 -6.99
C THR A 202 1.45 -48.95 -7.40
N SER A 203 2.43 -48.83 -8.31
CA SER A 203 3.38 -49.90 -8.59
C SER A 203 4.47 -50.04 -7.52
N LYS A 204 4.69 -48.99 -6.73
CA LYS A 204 5.72 -48.91 -5.67
C LYS A 204 5.13 -48.82 -4.26
N VAL A 205 3.92 -48.28 -4.12
CA VAL A 205 3.29 -47.99 -2.83
C VAL A 205 2.16 -48.98 -2.56
N ASP A 206 2.25 -49.69 -1.44
CA ASP A 206 1.19 -50.56 -0.92
C ASP A 206 0.20 -49.75 -0.08
N LEU A 207 -0.90 -49.32 -0.70
CA LEU A 207 -1.92 -48.49 -0.06
C LEU A 207 -2.55 -49.16 1.18
N LYS A 208 -2.66 -50.50 1.19
CA LYS A 208 -3.22 -51.22 2.35
C LYS A 208 -2.36 -51.10 3.60
N LYS A 209 -1.04 -50.93 3.44
CA LYS A 209 -0.15 -50.67 4.58
C LYS A 209 -0.34 -49.26 5.14
N LEU A 210 -0.78 -48.30 4.32
CA LEU A 210 -1.09 -46.94 4.79
C LEU A 210 -2.40 -46.92 5.60
N GLU A 211 -3.38 -47.76 5.25
CA GLU A 211 -4.62 -47.94 6.02
C GLU A 211 -4.38 -48.47 7.44
N SER A 212 -3.21 -49.06 7.74
CA SER A 212 -2.91 -49.53 9.11
C SER A 212 -2.68 -48.40 10.11
N PHE A 213 -2.47 -47.17 9.64
CA PHE A 213 -2.34 -45.98 10.46
C PHE A 213 -3.70 -45.29 10.57
N HIS A 214 -4.49 -45.65 11.58
CA HIS A 214 -5.78 -45.00 11.84
C HIS A 214 -5.87 -44.52 13.29
N LEU A 215 -6.19 -43.24 13.45
CA LEU A 215 -6.68 -42.74 14.72
C LEU A 215 -8.06 -43.33 15.01
N THR A 216 -8.33 -43.61 16.28
CA THR A 216 -9.70 -43.92 16.72
C THR A 216 -10.63 -42.76 16.34
N ASN A 217 -11.93 -43.03 16.11
CA ASN A 217 -12.88 -41.95 15.79
C ASN A 217 -12.85 -40.84 16.85
N ARG A 218 -12.69 -41.21 18.12
CA ARG A 218 -12.58 -40.24 19.22
C ARG A 218 -11.34 -39.34 19.08
N GLU A 219 -10.15 -39.91 18.91
CA GLU A 219 -8.91 -39.13 18.77
C GLU A 219 -8.92 -38.25 17.51
N PHE A 220 -9.45 -38.79 16.41
CA PHE A 220 -9.58 -38.06 15.15
C PHE A 220 -10.49 -36.83 15.31
N VAL A 221 -11.68 -37.03 15.91
CA VAL A 221 -12.63 -35.95 16.16
C VAL A 221 -12.05 -34.94 17.14
N GLU A 222 -11.49 -35.37 18.27
CA GLU A 222 -10.94 -34.48 19.28
C GLU A 222 -9.83 -33.57 18.70
N LYS A 223 -8.89 -34.15 17.94
CA LYS A 223 -7.80 -33.38 17.32
C LYS A 223 -8.32 -32.41 16.26
N LEU A 224 -9.16 -32.87 15.33
CA LEU A 224 -9.66 -32.03 14.25
C LEU A 224 -10.68 -30.99 14.72
N THR A 225 -11.46 -31.25 15.77
CA THR A 225 -12.36 -30.25 16.35
C THR A 225 -11.56 -29.10 16.93
N SER A 226 -10.47 -29.38 17.65
CA SER A 226 -9.58 -28.33 18.15
C SER A 226 -8.99 -27.48 17.02
N ASP A 227 -8.49 -28.12 15.96
CA ASP A 227 -7.96 -27.43 14.79
C ASP A 227 -9.05 -26.58 14.09
N ALA A 228 -10.24 -27.15 13.90
CA ALA A 228 -11.35 -26.48 13.24
C ALA A 228 -11.85 -25.25 14.00
N VAL A 229 -11.92 -25.31 15.34
CA VAL A 229 -12.22 -24.15 16.18
C VAL A 229 -11.17 -23.05 16.01
N TYR A 230 -9.88 -23.43 15.94
CA TYR A 230 -8.82 -22.47 15.66
C TYR A 230 -8.99 -21.83 14.27
N TYR A 231 -9.30 -22.61 13.23
CA TYR A 231 -9.50 -22.08 11.88
C TYR A 231 -10.66 -21.09 11.80
N VAL A 232 -11.77 -21.35 12.52
CA VAL A 232 -12.86 -20.37 12.66
C VAL A 232 -12.32 -19.09 13.28
N GLY A 233 -11.62 -19.17 14.42
CA GLY A 233 -11.07 -17.99 15.09
C GLY A 233 -10.09 -17.20 14.22
N ALA A 234 -9.17 -17.88 13.55
CA ALA A 234 -8.19 -17.26 12.65
C ALA A 234 -8.87 -16.57 11.47
N ASN A 235 -9.77 -17.26 10.76
CA ASN A 235 -10.48 -16.69 9.61
C ASN A 235 -11.42 -15.54 10.02
N SER A 236 -12.14 -15.66 11.15
CA SER A 236 -12.99 -14.58 11.66
C SER A 236 -12.18 -13.33 12.00
N ARG A 237 -11.00 -13.49 12.63
CA ARG A 237 -10.13 -12.35 12.96
C ARG A 237 -9.53 -11.71 11.71
N ILE A 238 -9.08 -12.52 10.74
CA ILE A 238 -8.57 -12.02 9.46
C ILE A 238 -9.65 -11.25 8.70
N LEU A 239 -10.88 -11.81 8.63
CA LEU A 239 -12.02 -11.17 7.99
C LEU A 239 -12.33 -9.82 8.65
N PHE A 240 -12.41 -9.79 9.97
CA PHE A 240 -12.63 -8.57 10.74
C PHE A 240 -11.60 -7.49 10.43
N LEU A 241 -10.31 -7.85 10.33
CA LEU A 241 -9.25 -6.89 10.03
C LEU A 241 -9.41 -6.29 8.62
N TYR A 242 -9.65 -7.12 7.60
CA TYR A 242 -9.90 -6.63 6.25
C TYR A 242 -11.14 -5.73 6.16
N GLU A 243 -12.24 -6.14 6.78
CA GLU A 243 -13.47 -5.33 6.81
C GLU A 243 -13.30 -4.03 7.59
N SER A 244 -12.48 -4.03 8.65
CA SER A 244 -12.23 -2.85 9.48
C SER A 244 -11.44 -1.77 8.74
N ILE A 245 -10.49 -2.16 7.88
CA ILE A 245 -9.61 -1.21 7.19
C ILE A 245 -10.22 -0.68 5.90
N LEU A 246 -11.07 -1.47 5.24
CA LEU A 246 -11.60 -1.14 3.91
C LEU A 246 -12.27 0.26 3.82
N PRO A 247 -13.06 0.72 4.80
CA PRO A 247 -13.62 2.07 4.79
C PRO A 247 -12.57 3.18 4.77
N ASP A 248 -11.48 3.02 5.54
CA ASP A 248 -10.40 4.00 5.62
C ASP A 248 -9.64 4.10 4.30
N ILE A 249 -9.44 2.96 3.63
CA ILE A 249 -8.79 2.88 2.31
C ILE A 249 -9.66 3.57 1.25
N ILE A 250 -10.97 3.34 1.28
CA ILE A 250 -11.91 4.02 0.38
C ILE A 250 -11.90 5.52 0.63
N GLN A 251 -11.85 5.97 1.89
CA GLN A 251 -11.73 7.38 2.22
C GLN A 251 -10.43 7.97 1.69
N ALA A 252 -9.29 7.30 1.90
CA ALA A 252 -7.99 7.73 1.40
C ALA A 252 -8.00 7.88 -0.13
N LYS A 253 -8.57 6.91 -0.85
CA LYS A 253 -8.76 6.99 -2.31
C LYS A 253 -9.55 8.24 -2.70
N ASN A 254 -10.69 8.50 -2.04
CA ASN A 254 -11.55 9.64 -2.37
C ASN A 254 -10.82 10.97 -2.17
N GLU A 255 -10.02 11.11 -1.11
CA GLU A 255 -9.22 12.31 -0.89
C GLU A 255 -8.11 12.48 -1.93
N LEU A 256 -7.42 11.40 -2.28
CA LEU A 256 -6.41 11.39 -3.34
C LEU A 256 -7.02 11.71 -4.72
N GLU A 257 -8.22 11.21 -5.01
CA GLU A 257 -8.94 11.46 -6.25
C GLU A 257 -9.30 12.95 -6.38
N LYS A 258 -9.77 13.60 -5.31
CA LYS A 258 -10.01 15.05 -5.31
C LYS A 258 -8.75 15.83 -5.65
N LYS A 259 -7.59 15.40 -5.13
CA LYS A 259 -6.30 16.05 -5.42
C LYS A 259 -5.85 15.80 -6.85
N CYS A 260 -5.88 14.55 -7.32
CA CYS A 260 -5.50 14.17 -8.68
C CYS A 260 -6.34 14.89 -9.75
N ASN A 261 -7.65 15.05 -9.49
CA ASN A 261 -8.58 15.73 -10.40
C ASN A 261 -8.54 17.26 -10.31
N SER A 262 -7.88 17.82 -9.29
CA SER A 262 -7.66 19.26 -9.17
C SER A 262 -6.60 19.71 -10.18
N LYS A 263 -7.01 19.84 -11.45
CA LYS A 263 -6.16 20.42 -12.49
C LYS A 263 -5.63 21.75 -11.98
N SER A 264 -4.30 21.83 -11.82
CA SER A 264 -3.66 23.12 -11.59
C SER A 264 -3.93 24.00 -12.81
N PRO A 265 -4.53 25.20 -12.65
CA PRO A 265 -4.44 26.22 -13.69
C PRO A 265 -2.98 26.61 -13.95
#